data_AF-A0A961GKM6-F1
#
_entry.id   AF-A0A961GKM6-F1
#
_cell.length_a   1.000
_cell.length_b   1.000
_cell.length_c   1.000
_cell.angle_alpha   90.00
_cell.angle_beta   90.00
_cell.angle_gamma   90.00
#
_symmetry.space_group_name_H-M   'P 1'
#
loop_
_entity.id
_entity.type
_entity.pdbx_description
1 polymer ?
#
loop_
_entity_poly.entity_id
_entity_poly.type
_entity_poly.pdbx_seq_one_letter_code
_entity_poly.pdbx_strand_id
1 'polypeptide(L)' 'MLATLTVVNGSSNGGFLTMYAAGQATPQTSTVNWSNGGAVATTTVSAVNASAQVAVYCAPNSSTDLILDIIGYYR' A
#
# COMPACT_ATOMS: atom_id res chain seq x y z
N MET A 1 7.41 4.71 8.70
CA MET A 1 8.13 3.84 7.75
C MET A 1 8.14 4.49 6.39
N LEU A 2 9.34 4.76 5.88
CA LEU A 2 9.60 5.15 4.50
C LEU A 2 9.80 3.88 3.68
N ALA A 3 9.00 3.72 2.63
CA ALA A 3 9.02 2.54 1.78
C ALA A 3 8.53 2.86 0.36
N THR A 4 8.93 2.04 -0.60
CA THR A 4 8.31 2.01 -1.92
C THR A 4 7.26 0.90 -1.93
N LEU A 5 6.01 1.26 -2.23
CA LEU A 5 4.91 0.32 -2.39
C LEU A 5 4.63 0.13 -3.87
N THR A 6 4.77 -1.10 -4.34
CA THR A 6 4.63 -1.47 -5.75
C THR A 6 3.49 -2.45 -5.94
N VAL A 7 2.57 -2.10 -6.83
CA VAL A 7 1.59 -3.00 -7.45
C VAL A 7 2.29 -3.70 -8.60
N VAL A 8 2.22 -5.03 -8.69
CA VAL A 8 2.91 -5.80 -9.76
C VAL A 8 1.91 -6.37 -10.76
N ASN A 9 0.91 -7.10 -10.26
CA ASN A 9 -0.10 -7.79 -11.07
C ASN A 9 -1.49 -7.24 -10.72
N GLY A 10 -1.74 -5.97 -11.00
CA GLY A 10 -3.03 -5.36 -10.70
C GLY A 10 -4.18 -5.99 -11.49
N SER A 11 -5.38 -5.99 -10.94
CA SER A 11 -6.58 -6.34 -11.69
C SER A 11 -6.84 -5.35 -12.83
N SER A 12 -7.41 -5.84 -13.94
CA SER A 12 -7.62 -5.05 -15.18
C SER A 12 -8.69 -3.98 -15.06
N ASN A 13 -9.58 -4.09 -14.07
CA ASN A 13 -10.60 -3.09 -13.74
C ASN A 13 -10.07 -1.93 -12.87
N GLY A 14 -8.75 -1.89 -12.61
CA GLY A 14 -8.13 -0.91 -11.76
C GLY A 14 -8.35 -1.17 -10.27
N GLY A 15 -7.75 -0.30 -9.45
CA GLY A 15 -7.84 -0.40 -8.01
C GLY A 15 -6.85 0.52 -7.31
N PHE A 16 -6.79 0.38 -5.99
CA PHE A 16 -5.82 1.09 -5.18
C PHE A 16 -5.40 0.29 -3.95
N LEU A 17 -4.21 0.63 -3.44
CA LEU A 17 -3.75 0.20 -2.13
C LEU A 17 -3.73 1.37 -1.16
N THR A 18 -4.05 1.12 0.10
CA THR A 18 -3.90 2.07 1.21
C THR A 18 -2.96 1.47 2.26
N MET A 19 -1.86 2.16 2.57
CA MET A 19 -0.89 1.74 3.59
C MET A 19 -0.99 2.62 4.85
N TYR A 20 -1.20 1.99 6.00
CA TYR A 20 -1.49 2.67 7.27
C TYR A 20 -0.97 1.88 8.47
N ALA A 21 -0.97 2.51 9.65
CA ALA A 21 -0.54 1.84 10.89
C ALA A 21 -1.44 0.64 11.21
N ALA A 22 -0.83 -0.51 11.50
CA ALA A 22 -1.58 -1.74 11.76
C ALA A 22 -2.50 -1.59 13.00
N GLY A 23 -3.72 -2.13 12.90
CA GLY A 23 -4.73 -2.08 13.96
C GLY A 23 -5.57 -0.80 13.99
N GLN A 24 -5.36 0.15 13.08
CA GLN A 24 -6.25 1.30 12.88
C GLN A 24 -7.36 0.96 11.87
N ALA A 25 -8.44 1.77 11.86
CA ALA A 25 -9.43 1.71 10.80
C ALA A 25 -8.80 2.12 9.46
N THR A 26 -9.20 1.47 8.38
CA THR A 26 -8.70 1.78 7.03
C THR A 26 -9.02 3.24 6.69
N PRO A 27 -8.00 4.08 6.35
CA PRO A 27 -8.24 5.44 5.90
C PRO A 27 -9.05 5.51 4.61
N GLN A 28 -9.75 6.63 4.38
CA GLN A 28 -10.48 6.88 3.13
C GLN A 28 -9.56 7.33 1.97
N THR A 29 -8.25 7.42 2.20
CA THR A 29 -7.26 7.87 1.22
C THR A 29 -6.48 6.68 0.67
N SER A 30 -6.11 6.73 -0.61
CA SER A 30 -5.21 5.76 -1.23
C SER A 30 -3.75 6.18 -1.13
N THR A 31 -2.85 5.21 -1.24
CA THR A 31 -1.41 5.38 -1.34
C THR A 31 -0.95 5.28 -2.79
N VAL A 32 -1.37 4.23 -3.50
CA VAL A 32 -1.05 4.02 -4.92
C VAL A 32 -2.29 3.50 -5.64
N ASN A 33 -2.48 3.93 -6.89
CA ASN A 33 -3.64 3.60 -7.72
C ASN A 33 -3.16 3.05 -9.08
N TRP A 34 -3.90 2.11 -9.65
CA TRP A 34 -3.66 1.57 -11.00
C TRP A 34 -4.96 1.51 -11.79
N SER A 35 -4.86 1.49 -13.11
CA SER A 35 -6.04 1.49 -14.01
C SER A 35 -6.20 0.22 -14.84
N ASN A 36 -5.12 -0.41 -15.31
CA ASN A 36 -5.17 -1.47 -16.33
C ASN A 36 -4.30 -2.71 -16.01
N GLY A 37 -4.03 -2.94 -14.73
CA GLY A 37 -3.29 -4.10 -14.22
C GLY A 37 -1.77 -4.08 -14.41
N GLY A 38 -1.23 -3.05 -15.05
CA GLY A 38 0.22 -2.84 -15.13
C GLY A 38 0.85 -2.51 -13.77
N ALA A 39 2.17 -2.71 -13.68
CA ALA A 39 2.92 -2.38 -12.49
C ALA A 39 2.99 -0.87 -12.27
N VAL A 40 2.77 -0.43 -11.04
CA VAL A 40 2.88 0.97 -10.62
C VAL A 40 3.43 1.04 -9.21
N ALA A 41 4.34 1.98 -8.98
CA ALA A 41 4.99 2.16 -7.69
C ALA A 41 4.85 3.60 -7.20
N THR A 42 4.80 3.76 -5.88
CA THR A 42 4.98 5.07 -5.25
C THR A 42 5.86 4.92 -4.01
N THR A 43 6.74 5.89 -3.79
CA THR A 43 7.46 6.00 -2.52
C THR A 43 6.60 6.81 -1.55
N THR A 44 6.39 6.28 -0.36
CA THR A 44 5.49 6.86 0.64
C THR A 44 6.06 6.73 2.05
N VAL A 45 5.52 7.54 2.95
CA VAL A 45 5.75 7.43 4.39
C VAL A 45 4.43 7.08 5.06
N SER A 46 4.41 5.99 5.83
CA SER A 46 3.25 5.63 6.68
C SER A 46 3.63 5.53 8.15
N ALA A 47 2.69 5.81 9.03
CA ALA A 47 2.84 5.54 10.46
C ALA A 47 2.93 4.02 10.71
N VAL A 48 3.58 3.63 11.80
CA VAL A 48 3.65 2.24 12.27
C VAL A 48 3.03 2.14 13.66
N ASN A 49 2.52 0.96 14.03
CA ASN A 49 2.09 0.72 15.41
C ASN A 49 3.30 0.54 16.36
N ALA A 50 3.02 0.31 17.65
CA ALA A 50 4.06 0.09 18.67
C ALA A 50 5.00 -1.10 18.39
N SER A 51 4.57 -2.06 17.57
CA SER A 51 5.34 -3.22 17.13
C SER A 51 6.02 -3.02 15.77
N ALA A 52 6.10 -1.77 15.28
CA ALA A 52 6.65 -1.40 13.97
C ALA A 52 5.91 -2.02 12.76
N GLN A 53 4.61 -2.27 12.87
CA GLN A 53 3.81 -2.90 11.81
C GLN A 53 2.96 -1.88 11.04
N VAL A 54 2.77 -2.17 9.75
CA VAL A 54 1.76 -1.55 8.88
C VAL A 54 0.72 -2.58 8.42
N ALA A 55 -0.42 -2.08 8.00
CA ALA A 55 -1.40 -2.81 7.21
C ALA A 55 -1.46 -2.21 5.79
N VAL A 56 -1.70 -3.08 4.81
CA VAL A 56 -1.98 -2.67 3.42
C VAL A 56 -3.35 -3.21 3.05
N TYR A 57 -4.25 -2.31 2.70
CA TYR A 57 -5.59 -2.63 2.22
C TYR A 57 -5.63 -2.55 0.70
N CYS A 58 -6.29 -3.52 0.06
CA CYS A 58 -6.62 -3.48 -1.37
C CYS A 58 -8.12 -3.20 -1.55
N ALA A 59 -8.44 -2.30 -2.48
CA ALA A 59 -9.82 -1.89 -2.77
C ALA A 59 -10.75 -3.08 -3.10
N PRO A 60 -12.07 -2.97 -2.81
CA PRO A 60 -13.01 -4.03 -3.13
C PRO A 60 -13.11 -4.26 -4.64
N ASN A 61 -13.35 -5.50 -5.04
CA ASN A 61 -13.40 -5.92 -6.45
C ASN A 61 -12.09 -5.69 -7.22
N SER A 62 -10.98 -5.41 -6.53
CA SER A 62 -9.63 -5.33 -7.10
C SER A 62 -8.75 -6.42 -6.50
N SER A 63 -7.70 -6.80 -7.21
CA SER A 63 -6.66 -7.70 -6.69
C SER A 63 -5.29 -7.29 -7.19
N THR A 64 -4.24 -7.60 -6.43
CA THR A 64 -2.87 -7.45 -6.88
C THR A 64 -1.90 -8.27 -6.05
N ASP A 65 -0.77 -8.63 -6.64
CA ASP A 65 0.46 -8.92 -5.91
C ASP A 65 1.17 -7.60 -5.60
N LEU A 66 1.68 -7.46 -4.38
CA LEU A 66 2.41 -6.26 -3.96
C LEU A 66 3.83 -6.58 -3.50
N ILE A 67 4.72 -5.62 -3.73
CA ILE A 67 6.05 -5.58 -3.13
C ILE A 67 6.11 -4.36 -2.23
N LEU A 68 6.59 -4.55 -1.01
CA LEU A 68 6.88 -3.48 -0.07
C LEU A 68 8.39 -3.45 0.19
N ASP A 69 9.08 -2.46 -0.39
CA ASP A 69 10.51 -2.25 -0.21
C ASP A 69 10.75 -1.21 0.89
N ILE A 70 11.29 -1.65 2.03
CA ILE A 70 11.43 -0.83 3.24
C ILE A 70 12.80 -0.17 3.26
N ILE A 71 12.82 1.17 3.17
CA ILE A 71 14.03 1.97 3.29
C ILE A 71 14.40 2.19 4.76
N GLY A 72 13.39 2.41 5.62
CA GLY A 72 13.58 2.57 7.06
C GLY A 72 12.33 3.09 7.78
N TYR A 73 12.43 3.34 9.09
CA TYR A 73 11.36 3.96 9.86
C TYR A 73 11.91 4.84 10.98
N TYR A 74 11.16 5.88 11.34
CA TYR A 74 11.49 6.79 12.43
C TYR A 74 11.22 6.11 13.78
N ARG A 75 12.10 6.35 14.75
CA ARG A 75 12.00 5.84 16.12
C ARG A 75 12.28 6.96 17.11
#